data_AF-A0A438GAM3-F1
#
_entry.id   AF-A0A438GAM3-F1
#
_cell.length_a   1.000
_cell.length_b   1.000
_cell.length_c   1.000
_cell.angle_alpha   90.00
_cell.angle_beta   90.00
_cell.angle_gamma   90.00
#
_symmetry.space_group_name_H-M   'P 1'
#
loop_
_entity.id
_entity.type
_entity.pdbx_description
1 polymer ?
#
loop_
_entity_poly.entity_id
_entity_poly.type
_entity_poly.pdbx_seq_one_letter_code
_entity_poly.pdbx_strand_id
1 'polypeptide(L)'
;MGMEVGLFSISCRFKNCEDGFLWTFTGVYGPTMKRHRELFWEELGAIRGLWSDPWCIGGDFNVVRFPSERSREGRLTGSMRRFSEVIEELALKDLPLHGGYSRGVEG
;
A
#
# COMPACT_ATOMS: atom_id res chain seq x y z
N MET A 1 15.48 12.32 13.37
CA MET A 1 14.80 11.05 13.07
C MET A 1 13.35 11.41 12.76
N GLY A 2 13.00 11.42 11.47
CA GLY A 2 11.71 11.94 10.98
C GLY A 2 10.68 10.82 10.90
N MET A 3 9.71 10.87 11.80
CA MET A 3 8.49 10.07 11.75
C MET A 3 7.34 11.04 11.48
N GLU A 4 6.47 10.70 10.55
CA GLU A 4 5.28 11.46 10.20
C GLU A 4 4.06 10.57 10.41
N VAL A 5 3.01 11.15 11.00
CA VAL A 5 1.76 10.45 11.28
C VAL A 5 0.67 11.12 10.46
N GLY A 6 0.10 10.37 9.53
CA GLY A 6 -1.09 10.74 8.76
C GLY A 6 -2.37 10.27 9.43
N LEU A 7 -3.48 10.44 8.74
CA LEU A 7 -4.79 9.96 9.19
C LEU A 7 -4.91 8.43 9.04
N PHE A 8 -4.25 7.87 8.03
CA PHE A 8 -4.31 6.44 7.68
C PHE A 8 -2.93 5.77 7.66
N SER A 9 -1.87 6.50 7.99
CA SER A 9 -0.50 6.01 7.80
C SER A 9 0.50 6.55 8.82
N ILE A 10 1.61 5.83 8.94
CA ILE A 10 2.81 6.28 9.66
C ILE A 10 3.99 6.09 8.72
N SER A 11 4.77 7.15 8.49
CA SER A 11 5.95 7.13 7.65
C SER A 11 7.20 7.34 8.49
N CYS A 12 8.23 6.52 8.24
CA CYS A 12 9.51 6.59 8.92
C CYS A 12 10.64 6.51 7.90
N ARG A 13 11.63 7.41 8.05
CA ARG A 13 12.86 7.38 7.25
C ARG A 13 13.97 6.65 8.01
N PHE A 14 14.57 5.67 7.35
CA PHE A 14 15.61 4.82 7.90
C PHE A 14 16.94 5.08 7.21
N LYS A 15 18.02 4.91 7.97
CA LYS A 15 19.38 4.88 7.46
C LYS A 15 19.99 3.55 7.85
N ASN A 16 20.40 2.77 6.85
CA ASN A 16 21.16 1.54 7.10
C ASN A 16 22.52 1.91 7.72
N CYS A 17 22.92 1.17 8.75
CA CYS A 17 24.17 1.41 9.48
C CYS A 17 25.41 0.96 8.70
N GLU A 18 25.27 -0.03 7.82
CA GLU A 18 26.41 -0.64 7.11
C GLU A 18 26.88 0.19 5.91
N ASP A 19 25.96 0.64 5.08
CA ASP A 19 26.23 1.35 3.82
C ASP A 19 25.72 2.80 3.81
N GLY A 20 25.01 3.23 4.87
CA GLY A 20 24.40 4.55 4.96
C GLY A 20 23.17 4.74 4.06
N PHE A 21 22.65 3.67 3.44
CA PHE A 21 21.52 3.72 2.53
C PHE A 21 20.26 4.29 3.21
N LEU A 22 19.67 5.31 2.60
CA LEU A 22 18.45 5.95 3.08
C LEU A 22 17.25 5.39 2.33
N TRP A 23 16.21 5.02 3.07
CA TRP A 23 14.95 4.57 2.52
C TRP A 23 13.80 4.91 3.47
N THR A 24 12.60 4.95 2.92
CA THR A 24 11.40 5.30 3.68
C THR A 24 10.43 4.13 3.66
N PHE A 25 9.85 3.83 4.83
CA PHE A 25 8.72 2.93 4.94
C PHE A 25 7.48 3.70 5.37
N THR A 26 6.36 3.41 4.73
CA THR A 26 5.04 3.87 5.16
C THR A 26 4.19 2.67 5.53
N GLY A 27 3.84 2.57 6.80
CA GLY A 27 2.81 1.65 7.29
C GLY A 27 1.43 2.24 7.05
N VAL A 28 0.50 1.49 6.46
CA VAL A 28 -0.87 1.96 6.18
C VAL A 28 -1.93 1.13 6.88
N TYR A 29 -3.01 1.79 7.27
CA TYR A 29 -4.28 1.20 7.65
C TYR A 29 -5.42 1.91 6.91
N GLY A 30 -5.76 1.38 5.74
CA GLY A 30 -6.71 1.96 4.81
C GLY A 30 -8.14 1.94 5.36
N PRO A 31 -8.99 2.90 4.95
CA PRO A 31 -10.34 3.02 5.49
C PRO A 31 -11.30 1.95 4.94
N THR A 32 -12.12 1.37 5.83
CA THR A 32 -13.21 0.47 5.44
C THR A 32 -14.33 1.20 4.69
N MET A 33 -14.62 2.45 5.07
CA MET A 33 -15.69 3.25 4.46
C MET A 33 -15.25 3.86 3.13
N LYS A 34 -16.00 3.60 2.07
CA LYS A 34 -15.70 4.09 0.70
C LYS A 34 -15.49 5.61 0.62
N ARG A 35 -16.24 6.38 1.41
CA ARG A 35 -16.17 7.86 1.41
C ARG A 35 -14.81 8.43 1.81
N HIS A 36 -13.98 7.67 2.52
CA HIS A 36 -12.66 8.10 2.97
C HIS A 36 -11.53 7.60 2.07
N ARG A 37 -11.82 6.83 1.02
CA ARG A 37 -10.78 6.23 0.16
C ARG A 37 -10.02 7.26 -0.66
N GLU A 38 -10.69 8.28 -1.19
CA GLU A 38 -9.98 9.33 -1.94
C GLU A 38 -9.04 10.13 -1.03
N LEU A 39 -9.45 10.44 0.21
CA LEU A 39 -8.56 11.04 1.21
C LEU A 39 -7.34 10.17 1.50
N PHE A 40 -7.52 8.84 1.54
CA PHE A 40 -6.42 7.91 1.71
C PHE A 40 -5.47 7.93 0.51
N TRP A 41 -5.97 7.99 -0.72
CA TRP A 41 -5.13 8.10 -1.92
C TRP A 41 -4.39 9.45 -2.01
N GLU A 42 -5.06 10.54 -1.66
CA GLU A 42 -4.46 11.88 -1.55
C GLU A 42 -3.32 11.88 -0.50
N GLU A 43 -3.53 11.24 0.64
CA GLU A 43 -2.49 11.09 1.68
C GLU A 43 -1.27 10.33 1.14
N LEU A 44 -1.47 9.20 0.43
CA LEU A 44 -0.36 8.47 -0.19
C LEU A 44 0.38 9.32 -1.25
N GLY A 45 -0.35 10.11 -2.03
CA GLY A 45 0.22 11.05 -2.99
C GLY A 45 1.06 12.14 -2.33
N ALA A 46 0.57 12.70 -1.22
CA ALA A 46 1.31 13.67 -0.44
C ALA A 46 2.61 13.07 0.12
N ILE A 47 2.55 11.87 0.71
CA ILE A 47 3.71 11.16 1.24
C ILE A 47 4.73 10.89 0.13
N ARG A 48 4.30 10.44 -1.05
CA ARG A 48 5.19 10.24 -2.21
C ARG A 48 5.94 11.52 -2.59
N GLY A 49 5.29 12.67 -2.47
CA GLY A 49 5.88 13.98 -2.75
C GLY A 49 6.89 14.46 -1.69
N LEU A 50 6.82 13.94 -0.46
CA LEU A 50 7.74 14.31 0.62
C LEU A 50 9.11 13.62 0.50
N TRP A 51 9.16 12.43 -0.13
CA TRP A 51 10.35 11.60 -0.14
C TRP A 51 11.01 11.52 -1.52
N SER A 52 12.32 11.81 -1.57
CA SER A 52 13.16 11.59 -2.75
C SER A 52 13.83 10.21 -2.79
N ASP A 53 13.91 9.54 -1.64
CA ASP A 53 14.59 8.25 -1.46
C ASP A 53 13.68 7.07 -1.88
N PRO A 54 14.24 5.86 -2.05
CA PRO A 54 13.44 4.64 -2.21
C PRO A 54 12.37 4.51 -1.14
N TRP A 55 11.15 4.21 -1.59
CA TRP A 55 9.96 4.18 -0.74
C TRP A 55 9.25 2.84 -0.85
N CYS A 56 8.94 2.26 0.29
CA CYS A 56 8.15 1.04 0.42
C CYS A 56 6.90 1.34 1.25
N ILE A 57 5.75 0.79 0.83
CA ILE A 57 4.48 0.90 1.53
C ILE A 57 4.01 -0.51 1.87
N GLY A 58 3.55 -0.71 3.10
CA GLY A 58 2.98 -1.98 3.52
C GLY A 58 1.92 -1.80 4.59
N GLY A 59 1.04 -2.78 4.74
CA GLY A 59 -0.06 -2.74 5.70
C GLY A 59 -1.36 -3.25 5.10
N ASP A 60 -2.48 -2.89 5.73
CA ASP A 60 -3.81 -3.28 5.29
C ASP A 60 -4.45 -2.11 4.52
N PHE A 61 -4.62 -2.25 3.20
CA PHE A 61 -5.25 -1.23 2.37
C PHE A 61 -6.78 -1.24 2.45
N ASN A 62 -7.39 -2.28 3.02
CA ASN A 62 -8.85 -2.52 3.02
C ASN A 62 -9.50 -2.48 1.61
N VAL A 63 -8.69 -2.66 0.57
CA VAL A 63 -9.06 -2.69 -0.84
C VAL A 63 -8.23 -3.77 -1.52
N VAL A 64 -8.88 -4.60 -2.32
CA VAL A 64 -8.21 -5.57 -3.20
C VAL A 64 -7.95 -4.93 -4.55
N ARG A 65 -6.89 -5.34 -5.24
CA ARG A 65 -6.54 -4.93 -6.59
C ARG A 65 -7.18 -5.83 -7.63
N PHE A 66 -7.21 -7.14 -7.41
CA PHE A 66 -7.70 -8.13 -8.37
C PHE A 66 -8.90 -8.91 -7.84
N PRO A 67 -9.84 -9.34 -8.71
CA PRO A 67 -11.00 -10.10 -8.25
C PRO A 67 -10.63 -11.41 -7.57
N SER A 68 -9.53 -12.02 -8.01
CA SER A 68 -8.97 -13.27 -7.50
C SER A 68 -8.43 -13.19 -6.08
N GLU A 69 -8.23 -11.99 -5.52
CA GLU A 69 -7.79 -11.82 -4.13
C GLU A 69 -8.94 -12.01 -3.12
N ARG A 70 -10.17 -12.21 -3.60
CA ARG A 70 -11.34 -12.52 -2.77
C ARG A 70 -11.76 -13.96 -2.97
N SER A 71 -12.16 -14.61 -1.88
CA SER A 71 -12.70 -15.99 -1.91
C SER A 71 -13.99 -16.13 -2.73
N ARG A 72 -14.74 -15.03 -2.88
CA ARG A 72 -15.86 -14.94 -3.81
C ARG A 72 -15.37 -14.30 -5.09
N GLU A 73 -15.40 -15.04 -6.19
CA GLU A 73 -15.18 -14.49 -7.52
C GLU A 73 -16.15 -13.32 -7.76
N GLY A 74 -15.58 -12.12 -7.75
CA GLY A 74 -16.31 -10.88 -7.91
C GLY A 74 -16.11 -10.30 -9.29
N ARG A 75 -16.98 -9.36 -9.67
CA ARG A 75 -16.71 -8.48 -10.82
C ARG A 75 -15.64 -7.45 -10.45
N LEU A 76 -14.87 -7.02 -11.44
CA LEU A 76 -13.98 -5.87 -11.30
C LEU A 76 -14.77 -4.64 -10.84
N THR A 77 -14.35 -4.03 -9.74
CA THR A 77 -15.04 -2.87 -9.14
C THR A 77 -14.30 -1.56 -9.40
N GLY A 78 -14.99 -0.42 -9.29
CA GLY A 78 -14.36 0.90 -9.42
C GLY A 78 -13.19 1.12 -8.44
N SER A 79 -13.29 0.62 -7.20
CA SER A 79 -12.19 0.75 -6.23
C SER A 79 -10.95 -0.06 -6.60
N MET A 80 -11.12 -1.17 -7.33
CA MET A 80 -9.99 -1.99 -7.80
C MET A 80 -9.24 -1.30 -8.93
N ARG A 81 -10.00 -0.68 -9.86
CA ARG A 81 -9.44 0.18 -10.91
C ARG A 81 -8.69 1.36 -10.31
N ARG A 82 -9.34 2.09 -9.39
CA ARG A 82 -8.71 3.24 -8.70
C ARG A 82 -7.46 2.83 -7.94
N PHE A 83 -7.46 1.67 -7.27
CA PHE A 83 -6.27 1.19 -6.58
C PHE A 83 -5.12 0.88 -7.57
N SER A 84 -5.44 0.35 -8.75
CA SER A 84 -4.43 0.10 -9.79
C SER A 84 -3.89 1.41 -10.37
N GLU A 85 -4.75 2.40 -10.61
CA GLU A 85 -4.36 3.76 -11.03
C GLU A 85 -3.43 4.40 -10.00
N VAL A 86 -3.75 4.33 -8.70
CA VAL A 86 -2.89 4.89 -7.63
C VAL A 86 -1.53 4.20 -7.59
N ILE A 87 -1.46 2.88 -7.78
CA ILE A 87 -0.17 2.17 -7.87
C ILE A 87 0.66 2.72 -9.05
N GLU A 88 0.04 2.97 -10.20
CA GLU A 88 0.71 3.54 -11.38
C GLU A 88 1.11 5.00 -11.16
N GLU A 89 0.22 5.85 -10.64
CA GLU A 89 0.44 7.27 -10.33
C GLU A 89 1.63 7.45 -9.37
N LEU A 90 1.74 6.57 -8.37
CA LEU A 90 2.82 6.59 -7.38
C LEU A 90 4.10 5.86 -7.85
N ALA A 91 4.09 5.29 -9.06
CA ALA A 91 5.15 4.48 -9.64
C ALA A 91 5.57 3.30 -8.73
N LEU A 92 4.59 2.72 -8.03
CA LEU A 92 4.80 1.59 -7.13
C LEU A 92 4.85 0.28 -7.91
N LYS A 93 5.60 -0.67 -7.38
CA LYS A 93 5.63 -2.05 -7.87
C LYS A 93 5.12 -2.98 -6.79
N ASP A 94 4.20 -3.84 -7.21
CA ASP A 94 3.66 -4.89 -6.36
C ASP A 94 4.71 -5.99 -6.17
N LEU A 95 5.05 -6.26 -4.91
CA LEU A 95 6.07 -7.25 -4.57
C LEU A 95 5.41 -8.59 -4.27
N PRO A 96 5.84 -9.69 -4.90
CA PRO A 96 5.26 -10.99 -4.64
C PRO A 96 5.49 -11.41 -3.19
N LEU A 97 4.38 -11.65 -2.47
CA LEU A 97 4.37 -12.25 -1.14
C LEU A 97 4.82 -13.71 -1.24
N HIS A 98 6.11 -13.96 -1.00
CA HIS A 98 6.65 -15.31 -0.85
C HIS A 98 6.17 -15.88 0.50
N GLY A 99 5.05 -16.61 0.50
CA GLY A 99 4.49 -17.27 1.69
C GLY A 99 2.96 -17.43 1.72
N GLY A 100 2.22 -16.86 0.76
CA GLY A 100 0.75 -16.81 0.77
C GLY A 100 0.02 -17.96 0.07
N TYR A 101 0.60 -19.16 -0.05
CA TYR A 101 -0.11 -20.32 -0.60
C TYR A 101 -0.85 -21.07 0.53
N SER A 102 -1.87 -20.44 1.12
CA SER A 102 -2.89 -21.21 1.83
C SER A 102 -3.72 -21.97 0.80
N ARG A 103 -3.23 -23.16 0.42
CA ARG A 103 -4.02 -24.19 -0.25
C ARG A 103 -5.28 -24.38 0.60
N GLY A 104 -6.43 -24.00 0.05
CA GLY A 104 -7.67 -24.63 0.45
C GLY A 104 -7.47 -26.13 0.27
N VAL A 105 -7.60 -26.87 1.36
CA VAL A 105 -7.67 -28.33 1.33
C VAL A 105 -8.98 -28.65 0.61
N GLU A 106 -8.91 -29.04 -0.65
CA GLU A 106 -10.02 -29.73 -1.32
C GLU A 106 -9.95 -31.20 -0.88
N GLY A 107 -11.04 -31.67 -0.26
CA GLY A 107 -11.36 -33.08 -0.09
C GLY A 107 -12.42 -33.49 -1.09
#